data_AF-X6DYV0-F1
#
_entry.id   AF-X6DYV0-F1
#
_cell.length_a   1.000
_cell.length_b   1.000
_cell.length_c   1.000
_cell.angle_alpha   90.00
_cell.angle_beta   90.00
_cell.angle_gamma   90.00
#
_symmetry.space_group_name_H-M   'P 1'
#
loop_
_entity.id
_entity.type
_entity.pdbx_description
1 polymer ?
#
loop_
_entity_poly.entity_id
_entity_poly.type
_entity_poly.pdbx_seq_one_letter_code
_entity_poly.pdbx_strand_id
1 'polypeptide(L)'
;MSRKAYNMGDLESLHEFRRQKERAGRIRFLERDEEARLFAAIKSRSEDAYRLSVFLVDSGCRLGEALGLTWNDIKEHRVSFQTIISSRNCTIPMTEQVKEVIRLPPDGRRRSKGPFTKLSQAQFAAIWNEAKAGVGLGAEWQKRDEVIALKSGSSRFVFPLKQFVDARPADGTAELIAMFGDHRLAWKWLMTPTDKLGGNSPIDTLLAGTLADVVAAARLAVEHAPDV
;
A
#
# COMPACT_ATOMS: atom_id res chain seq x y z
N MET A 1 -15.93 15.71 -12.41
CA MET A 1 -16.36 16.98 -13.03
C MET A 1 -16.12 16.98 -14.54
N SER A 2 -15.07 16.36 -15.11
CA SER A 2 -14.81 16.45 -16.56
C SER A 2 -15.83 15.78 -17.51
N ARG A 3 -16.48 14.67 -17.14
CA ARG A 3 -17.49 14.01 -18.02
C ARG A 3 -18.73 14.89 -18.25
N LYS A 4 -19.11 15.70 -17.25
CA LYS A 4 -20.30 16.56 -17.30
C LYS A 4 -20.07 17.80 -18.17
N ALA A 5 -18.88 18.40 -18.09
CA ALA A 5 -18.47 19.53 -18.92
C ALA A 5 -18.29 19.15 -20.41
N TYR A 6 -17.76 17.95 -20.69
CA TYR A 6 -17.73 17.41 -22.06
C TYR A 6 -19.13 17.23 -22.65
N ASN A 7 -20.06 16.65 -21.87
CA ASN A 7 -21.45 16.48 -22.32
C ASN A 7 -22.22 17.81 -22.48
N MET A 8 -21.74 18.90 -21.85
CA MET A 8 -22.28 20.25 -21.99
C MET A 8 -21.62 21.05 -23.12
N GLY A 9 -20.62 20.49 -23.82
CA GLY A 9 -19.92 21.14 -24.93
C GLY A 9 -18.78 22.08 -24.51
N ASP A 10 -18.50 22.20 -23.20
CA ASP A 10 -17.45 23.10 -22.68
C ASP A 10 -16.02 22.53 -22.84
N LEU A 11 -15.89 21.29 -23.28
CA LEU A 11 -14.61 20.62 -23.55
C LEU A 11 -14.68 19.87 -24.88
N GLU A 12 -13.71 20.11 -25.77
CA GLU A 12 -13.66 19.47 -27.10
C GLU A 12 -13.27 17.98 -27.05
N SER A 13 -12.50 17.54 -26.05
CA SER A 13 -12.16 16.12 -25.88
C SER A 13 -11.96 15.71 -24.42
N LEU A 14 -12.32 14.46 -24.11
CA LEU A 14 -11.94 13.80 -22.87
C LEU A 14 -10.60 13.09 -23.09
N HIS A 15 -9.53 13.59 -22.48
CA HIS A 15 -8.31 12.82 -22.32
C HIS A 15 -8.58 11.64 -21.38
N GLU A 16 -8.98 10.50 -21.96
CA GLU A 16 -9.16 9.25 -21.24
C GLU A 16 -7.80 8.60 -20.99
N PHE A 17 -7.28 8.73 -19.77
CA PHE A 17 -6.26 7.82 -19.28
C PHE A 17 -6.90 6.43 -19.14
N ARG A 18 -6.55 5.49 -20.03
CA ARG A 18 -6.96 4.09 -19.88
C ARG A 18 -6.39 3.57 -18.57
N ARG A 19 -7.25 3.40 -17.58
CA ARG A 19 -6.88 2.77 -16.31
C ARG A 19 -6.38 1.37 -16.63
N GLN A 20 -5.10 1.13 -16.41
CA GLN A 20 -4.62 -0.24 -16.39
C GLN A 20 -5.24 -0.91 -15.18
N LYS A 21 -5.88 -2.06 -15.41
CA LYS A 21 -6.45 -2.86 -14.34
C LYS A 21 -5.26 -3.46 -13.59
N GLU A 22 -5.12 -3.09 -12.32
CA GLU A 22 -4.23 -3.78 -11.42
C GLU A 22 -4.53 -5.29 -11.48
N ARG A 23 -3.49 -6.12 -11.62
CA ARG A 23 -3.68 -7.57 -11.67
C ARG A 23 -4.40 -7.98 -10.39
N ALA A 24 -5.49 -8.73 -10.52
CA ALA A 24 -6.21 -9.22 -9.35
C ALA A 24 -5.28 -10.15 -8.56
N GLY A 25 -4.81 -9.70 -7.40
CA GLY A 25 -3.83 -10.41 -6.59
C GLY A 25 -3.21 -9.53 -5.52
N ARG A 26 -2.58 -10.14 -4.51
CA ARG A 26 -1.75 -9.42 -3.54
C ARG A 26 -0.50 -8.96 -4.29
N ILE A 27 -0.27 -7.65 -4.31
CA ILE A 27 0.83 -7.02 -5.05
C ILE A 27 2.18 -7.41 -4.45
N ARG A 28 2.20 -7.74 -3.14
CA ARG A 28 3.40 -8.08 -2.38
C ARG A 28 3.03 -8.80 -1.07
N PHE A 29 3.96 -9.58 -0.55
CA PHE A 29 3.90 -10.19 0.78
C PHE A 29 4.98 -9.56 1.69
N LEU A 30 4.73 -9.52 3.00
CA LEU A 30 5.78 -9.18 3.95
C LEU A 30 6.83 -10.29 3.96
N GLU A 31 8.09 -9.91 3.85
CA GLU A 31 9.18 -10.85 4.13
C GLU A 31 9.24 -11.17 5.63
N ARG A 32 9.91 -12.27 6.00
CA ARG A 32 9.95 -12.73 7.40
C ARG A 32 10.63 -11.69 8.32
N ASP A 33 11.67 -11.03 7.84
CA ASP A 33 12.37 -9.97 8.58
C ASP A 33 11.50 -8.71 8.70
N GLU A 34 10.75 -8.38 7.66
CA GLU A 34 9.82 -7.25 7.61
C GLU A 34 8.66 -7.45 8.59
N GLU A 35 8.08 -8.64 8.61
CA GLU A 35 7.08 -9.03 9.59
C GLU A 35 7.63 -8.89 11.01
N ALA A 36 8.83 -9.44 11.28
CA ALA A 36 9.46 -9.36 12.59
C ALA A 36 9.68 -7.90 13.04
N ARG A 37 10.22 -7.05 12.16
CA ARG A 37 10.43 -5.62 12.45
C ARG A 37 9.11 -4.90 12.69
N LEU A 38 8.13 -5.12 11.82
CA LEU A 38 6.80 -4.50 11.93
C LEU A 38 6.11 -4.91 13.23
N PHE A 39 6.14 -6.20 13.56
CA PHE A 39 5.48 -6.72 14.75
C PHE A 39 6.17 -6.26 16.04
N ALA A 40 7.50 -6.17 16.05
CA ALA A 40 8.23 -5.56 17.16
C ALA A 40 7.83 -4.08 17.35
N ALA A 41 7.71 -3.32 16.25
CA ALA A 41 7.30 -1.92 16.28
C ALA A 41 5.83 -1.75 16.72
N ILE A 42 4.93 -2.67 16.35
CA ILE A 42 3.54 -2.65 16.83
C ILE A 42 3.51 -2.97 18.33
N LYS A 43 4.24 -4.00 18.77
CA LYS A 43 4.29 -4.43 20.17
C LYS A 43 4.79 -3.32 21.09
N SER A 44 5.82 -2.58 20.67
CA SER A 44 6.33 -1.45 21.45
C SER A 44 5.32 -0.31 21.62
N ARG A 45 4.29 -0.25 20.78
CA ARG A 45 3.21 0.77 20.83
C ARG A 45 1.98 0.27 21.58
N SER A 46 1.58 -0.97 21.34
CA SER A 46 0.41 -1.57 21.97
C SER A 46 0.47 -3.09 21.92
N GLU A 47 0.49 -3.71 23.10
CA GLU A 47 0.42 -5.16 23.23
C GLU A 47 -0.90 -5.72 22.63
N ASP A 48 -2.01 -5.00 22.80
CA ASP A 48 -3.30 -5.41 22.22
C ASP A 48 -3.28 -5.35 20.69
N ALA A 49 -2.61 -4.36 20.11
CA ALA A 49 -2.48 -4.26 18.65
C ALA A 49 -1.55 -5.35 18.11
N TYR A 50 -0.50 -5.70 18.84
CA TYR A 50 0.39 -6.81 18.48
C TYR A 50 -0.38 -8.14 18.49
N ARG A 51 -1.12 -8.41 19.56
CA ARG A 51 -1.96 -9.62 19.68
C ARG A 51 -2.98 -9.74 18.55
N LEU A 52 -3.65 -8.63 18.22
CA LEU A 52 -4.57 -8.57 17.09
C LEU A 52 -3.85 -8.79 15.75
N SER A 53 -2.64 -8.25 15.56
CA SER A 53 -1.86 -8.41 14.33
C SER A 53 -1.48 -9.86 14.08
N VAL A 54 -0.97 -10.55 15.11
CA VAL A 54 -0.66 -11.98 15.06
C VAL A 54 -1.89 -12.80 14.70
N PHE A 55 -3.02 -12.50 15.36
CA PHE A 55 -4.27 -13.20 15.08
C PHE A 55 -4.75 -13.01 13.64
N LEU A 56 -4.64 -11.80 13.09
CA LEU A 56 -5.05 -11.50 11.70
C LEU A 56 -4.19 -12.22 10.67
N VAL A 57 -2.88 -12.34 10.90
CA VAL A 57 -1.97 -13.04 9.99
C VAL A 57 -2.24 -14.55 10.00
N ASP A 58 -2.36 -15.15 11.18
CA ASP A 58 -2.58 -16.60 11.31
C ASP A 58 -3.98 -17.02 10.85
N SER A 59 -5.01 -16.21 11.12
CA SER A 59 -6.38 -16.55 10.75
C SER A 59 -6.75 -16.07 9.33
N GLY A 60 -6.10 -15.04 8.80
CA GLY A 60 -6.48 -14.44 7.51
C GLY A 60 -7.88 -13.82 7.48
N CYS A 61 -8.55 -13.65 8.63
CA CYS A 61 -9.84 -12.99 8.70
C CYS A 61 -9.72 -11.47 8.50
N ARG A 62 -10.83 -10.80 8.20
CA ARG A 62 -10.84 -9.33 8.08
C ARG A 62 -10.74 -8.68 9.45
N LEU A 63 -10.14 -7.49 9.51
CA LEU A 63 -10.03 -6.68 10.73
C LEU A 63 -11.38 -6.51 11.46
N GLY A 64 -12.46 -6.23 10.73
CA GLY A 64 -13.80 -6.11 11.33
C GLY A 64 -14.33 -7.42 11.94
N GLU A 65 -14.00 -8.57 11.34
CA GLU A 65 -14.38 -9.89 11.86
C GLU A 65 -13.62 -10.20 13.16
N ALA A 66 -12.31 -9.90 13.21
CA ALA A 66 -11.52 -10.06 14.42
C ALA A 66 -11.97 -9.14 15.56
N LEU A 67 -12.26 -7.86 15.27
CA LEU A 67 -12.74 -6.90 16.26
C LEU A 67 -14.16 -7.24 16.78
N GLY A 68 -14.97 -7.90 15.95
CA GLY A 68 -16.30 -8.39 16.33
C GLY A 68 -16.31 -9.72 17.08
N LEU A 69 -15.16 -10.40 17.19
CA LEU A 69 -15.04 -11.74 17.75
C LEU A 69 -15.46 -11.77 19.22
N THR A 70 -16.29 -12.75 19.60
CA THR A 70 -16.74 -12.96 20.98
C THR A 70 -16.14 -14.23 21.58
N TRP A 71 -16.20 -14.38 22.90
CA TRP A 71 -15.75 -15.63 23.55
C TRP A 71 -16.56 -16.86 23.13
N ASN A 72 -17.81 -16.70 22.68
CA ASN A 72 -18.64 -17.82 22.23
C ASN A 72 -18.16 -18.42 20.90
N ASP A 73 -17.48 -17.61 20.09
CA ASP A 73 -16.95 -17.96 18.78
C ASP A 73 -15.64 -18.75 18.86
N ILE A 74 -15.03 -18.82 20.05
CA ILE A 74 -13.74 -19.45 20.31
C ILE A 74 -13.99 -20.77 21.04
N LYS A 75 -13.54 -21.87 20.44
CA LYS A 75 -13.50 -23.20 21.05
C LYS A 75 -12.04 -23.64 21.19
N GLU A 76 -11.81 -24.71 21.94
CA GLU A 76 -10.45 -25.17 22.30
C GLU A 76 -9.46 -25.31 21.13
N HIS A 77 -9.95 -25.67 19.94
CA HIS A 77 -9.11 -25.91 18.76
C HIS A 77 -9.50 -25.08 17.54
N ARG A 78 -10.53 -24.23 17.63
CA ARG A 78 -11.06 -23.52 16.47
C ARG A 78 -11.67 -22.17 16.82
N VAL A 79 -11.58 -21.25 15.88
CA VAL A 79 -12.30 -19.98 15.90
C VAL A 79 -13.28 -19.97 14.72
N SER A 80 -14.53 -19.60 14.98
CA SER A 80 -15.57 -19.48 13.97
C SER A 80 -15.96 -18.02 13.77
N PHE A 81 -15.97 -17.56 12.52
CA PHE A 81 -16.30 -16.20 12.14
C PHE A 81 -17.64 -16.19 11.40
N GLN A 82 -18.53 -15.29 11.79
CA GLN A 82 -19.68 -14.93 10.97
C GLN A 82 -19.26 -13.82 10.01
N THR A 83 -19.14 -14.17 8.73
CA THR A 83 -18.85 -13.19 7.69
C THR A 83 -20.14 -12.45 7.32
N ILE A 84 -20.15 -11.13 7.39
CA ILE A 84 -21.35 -10.33 7.04
C ILE A 84 -21.60 -10.35 5.52
N ILE A 85 -20.53 -10.49 4.71
CA ILE A 85 -20.57 -10.31 3.25
C ILE A 85 -20.87 -11.63 2.50
N SER A 86 -20.50 -12.78 3.07
CA SER A 86 -20.82 -14.09 2.52
C SER A 86 -21.56 -14.85 3.61
N SER A 87 -22.74 -15.38 3.32
CA SER A 87 -23.59 -16.18 4.23
C SER A 87 -22.97 -17.52 4.70
N ARG A 88 -21.64 -17.63 4.72
CA ARG A 88 -20.86 -18.79 5.15
C ARG A 88 -20.07 -18.47 6.41
N ASN A 89 -20.17 -19.36 7.39
CA ASN A 89 -19.29 -19.37 8.55
C ASN A 89 -17.90 -19.84 8.09
N CYS A 90 -16.87 -19.05 8.36
CA CYS A 90 -15.49 -19.50 8.21
C CYS A 90 -15.05 -20.08 9.55
N THR A 91 -14.48 -21.28 9.58
CA THR A 91 -13.91 -21.86 10.81
C THR A 91 -12.46 -22.23 10.55
N ILE A 92 -11.57 -21.78 11.43
CA ILE A 92 -10.13 -21.90 11.24
C ILE A 92 -9.53 -22.60 12.47
N PRO A 93 -8.63 -23.58 12.28
CA PRO A 93 -7.93 -24.22 13.39
C PRO A 93 -7.02 -23.21 14.10
N MET A 94 -6.90 -23.32 15.43
CA MET A 94 -6.01 -22.45 16.21
C MET A 94 -4.58 -22.98 16.20
N THR A 95 -3.65 -22.18 15.71
CA THR A 95 -2.21 -22.37 15.94
C THR A 95 -1.90 -22.17 17.44
N GLU A 96 -0.77 -22.71 17.92
CA GLU A 96 -0.33 -22.45 19.31
C GLU A 96 -0.12 -20.96 19.56
N GLN A 97 0.42 -20.24 18.58
CA GLN A 97 0.61 -18.79 18.64
C GLN A 97 -0.71 -18.04 18.79
N VAL A 98 -1.77 -18.44 18.06
CA VAL A 98 -3.12 -17.87 18.21
C VAL A 98 -3.70 -18.14 19.60
N LYS A 99 -3.50 -19.34 20.15
CA LYS A 99 -3.95 -19.68 21.52
C LYS A 99 -3.29 -18.77 22.55
N GLU A 100 -2.02 -18.45 22.39
CA GLU A 100 -1.29 -17.54 23.27
C GLU A 100 -1.84 -16.11 23.19
N VAL A 101 -1.98 -15.54 21.99
CA VAL A 101 -2.41 -14.14 21.86
C VAL A 101 -3.88 -13.93 22.22
N ILE A 102 -4.74 -14.94 22.13
CA ILE A 102 -6.15 -14.83 22.57
C ILE A 102 -6.31 -14.88 24.09
N ARG A 103 -5.37 -15.49 24.81
CA ARG A 103 -5.38 -15.48 26.28
C ARG A 103 -5.17 -14.04 26.76
N LEU A 104 -6.24 -13.44 27.29
CA LEU A 104 -6.09 -12.24 28.10
C LEU A 104 -5.48 -12.66 29.44
N PRO A 105 -4.47 -11.94 29.95
CA PRO A 105 -4.12 -12.04 31.35
C PRO A 105 -5.38 -11.78 32.19
N PRO A 106 -5.68 -12.59 33.21
CA PRO A 106 -6.80 -12.31 34.11
C PRO A 106 -6.52 -10.98 34.82
N ASP A 107 -7.21 -9.92 34.42
CA ASP A 107 -7.00 -8.56 34.96
C ASP A 107 -7.93 -8.23 36.14
N GLY A 108 -8.59 -9.25 36.70
CA GLY A 108 -9.53 -9.11 37.82
C GLY A 108 -10.81 -8.34 37.48
N ARG A 109 -11.01 -7.89 36.23
CA ARG A 109 -12.23 -7.19 35.80
C ARG A 109 -13.21 -8.14 35.13
N ARG A 110 -14.46 -7.69 35.00
CA ARG A 110 -15.50 -8.38 34.24
C ARG A 110 -14.97 -8.65 32.84
N ARG A 111 -14.95 -9.92 32.44
CA ARG A 111 -14.43 -10.36 31.15
C ARG A 111 -15.11 -9.56 30.02
N SER A 112 -14.32 -8.99 29.12
CA SER A 112 -14.81 -8.30 27.92
C SER A 112 -15.69 -9.21 27.07
N LYS A 113 -16.40 -8.67 26.06
CA LYS A 113 -17.21 -9.50 25.13
C LYS A 113 -16.36 -10.48 24.31
N GLY A 114 -15.10 -10.13 24.06
CA GLY A 114 -14.15 -10.92 23.30
C GLY A 114 -12.71 -10.45 23.46
N PRO A 115 -11.75 -11.09 22.77
CA PRO A 115 -10.32 -10.90 23.01
C PRO A 115 -9.76 -9.55 22.54
N PHE A 116 -10.39 -8.89 21.55
CA PHE A 116 -9.85 -7.70 20.90
C PHE A 116 -10.69 -6.43 21.08
N THR A 117 -11.53 -6.38 22.13
CA THR A 117 -12.46 -5.26 22.35
C THR A 117 -11.80 -3.96 22.84
N LYS A 118 -10.49 -3.98 23.15
CA LYS A 118 -9.75 -2.80 23.63
C LYS A 118 -9.33 -1.85 22.50
N LEU A 119 -9.53 -2.25 21.24
CA LEU A 119 -9.16 -1.46 20.06
C LEU A 119 -10.38 -1.22 19.18
N SER A 120 -10.49 -0.01 18.66
CA SER A 120 -11.30 0.29 17.50
C SER A 120 -10.52 0.08 16.20
N GLN A 121 -11.24 -0.03 15.09
CA GLN A 121 -10.63 -0.11 13.76
C GLN A 121 -9.72 1.09 13.45
N ALA A 122 -10.13 2.31 13.84
CA ALA A 122 -9.36 3.52 13.63
C ALA A 122 -8.06 3.54 14.45
N GLN A 123 -8.13 3.15 15.73
CA GLN A 123 -6.95 3.05 16.60
C GLN A 123 -5.96 2.01 16.08
N PHE A 124 -6.45 0.82 15.71
CA PHE A 124 -5.59 -0.20 15.14
C PHE A 124 -4.93 0.28 13.84
N ALA A 125 -5.69 0.91 12.93
CA ALA A 125 -5.16 1.44 11.68
C ALA A 125 -4.08 2.52 11.90
N ALA A 126 -4.26 3.41 12.88
CA ALA A 126 -3.26 4.42 13.22
C ALA A 126 -1.96 3.76 13.70
N ILE A 127 -2.04 2.86 14.69
CA ILE A 127 -0.88 2.14 15.23
C ILE A 127 -0.16 1.34 14.13
N TRP A 128 -0.91 0.63 13.29
CA TRP A 128 -0.37 -0.14 12.18
C TRP A 128 0.37 0.74 11.17
N ASN A 129 -0.21 1.89 10.80
CA ASN A 129 0.40 2.81 9.84
C ASN A 129 1.65 3.51 10.41
N GLU A 130 1.61 3.94 11.67
CA GLU A 130 2.77 4.52 12.35
C GLU A 130 3.91 3.49 12.51
N ALA A 131 3.59 2.25 12.86
CA ALA A 131 4.57 1.17 12.96
C ALA A 131 5.19 0.87 11.60
N LYS A 132 4.38 0.70 10.54
CA LYS A 132 4.85 0.54 9.17
C LYS A 132 5.78 1.66 8.74
N ALA A 133 5.39 2.92 8.97
CA ALA A 133 6.23 4.07 8.65
C ALA A 133 7.57 4.01 9.39
N GLY A 134 7.55 3.70 10.69
CA GLY A 134 8.75 3.59 11.52
C GLY A 134 9.72 2.48 11.12
N VAL A 135 9.26 1.45 10.40
CA VAL A 135 10.12 0.35 9.91
C VAL A 135 10.43 0.42 8.42
N GLY A 136 10.13 1.55 7.77
CA GLY A 136 10.41 1.75 6.34
C GLY A 136 9.43 1.03 5.39
N LEU A 137 8.26 0.64 5.87
CA LEU A 137 7.18 -0.03 5.10
C LEU A 137 5.97 0.89 4.84
N GLY A 138 6.10 2.19 5.13
CA GLY A 138 5.05 3.18 4.89
C GLY A 138 4.89 3.53 3.40
N ALA A 139 3.68 3.90 2.99
CA ALA A 139 3.40 4.43 1.64
C ALA A 139 3.64 5.95 1.54
N GLU A 140 4.60 6.47 2.32
CA GLU A 140 4.87 7.92 2.41
C GLU A 140 5.39 8.51 1.10
N TRP A 141 5.79 7.66 0.15
CA TRP A 141 6.11 8.06 -1.23
C TRP A 141 4.97 8.86 -1.89
N GLN A 142 3.71 8.62 -1.50
CA GLN A 142 2.54 9.38 -2.01
C GLN A 142 2.55 10.84 -1.59
N LYS A 143 3.25 11.19 -0.50
CA LYS A 143 3.25 12.53 0.09
C LYS A 143 4.57 13.27 -0.12
N ARG A 144 5.60 12.60 -0.64
CA ARG A 144 6.99 13.09 -0.69
C ARG A 144 7.50 13.36 -2.10
N ASP A 145 6.62 13.44 -3.10
CA ASP A 145 6.98 13.54 -4.52
C ASP A 145 8.01 12.47 -4.95
N GLU A 146 7.89 11.27 -4.37
CA GLU A 146 8.73 10.11 -4.72
C GLU A 146 8.09 9.28 -5.86
N VAL A 147 6.90 9.67 -6.32
CA VAL A 147 6.11 9.00 -7.37
C VAL A 147 5.49 10.04 -8.28
N ILE A 148 5.55 9.74 -9.58
CA ILE A 148 4.85 10.47 -10.61
C ILE A 148 3.34 10.30 -10.43
N ALA A 149 2.73 11.39 -10.02
CA ALA A 149 1.30 11.55 -9.88
C ALA A 149 0.74 12.33 -11.09
N LEU A 150 -0.08 11.67 -11.91
CA LEU A 150 -0.75 12.32 -13.04
C LEU A 150 -2.15 12.78 -12.62
N LYS A 151 -2.51 14.03 -12.93
CA LYS A 151 -3.89 14.50 -12.72
C LYS A 151 -4.81 13.78 -13.70
N SER A 152 -5.80 13.06 -13.18
CA SER A 152 -6.91 12.54 -13.99
C SER A 152 -7.95 13.67 -14.21
N GLY A 153 -8.93 13.54 -15.11
CA GLY A 153 -10.06 14.50 -15.28
C GLY A 153 -10.99 14.66 -14.06
N SER A 154 -10.54 14.22 -12.89
CA SER A 154 -11.10 14.52 -11.58
C SER A 154 -9.96 15.07 -10.75
N SER A 155 -10.19 15.89 -9.73
CA SER A 155 -9.17 16.37 -8.77
C SER A 155 -8.36 15.28 -8.03
N ARG A 156 -8.50 14.02 -8.42
CA ARG A 156 -7.73 12.86 -7.97
C ARG A 156 -6.52 12.64 -8.88
N PHE A 157 -5.41 12.29 -8.25
CA PHE A 157 -4.23 11.78 -8.93
C PHE A 157 -4.40 10.31 -9.28
N VAL A 158 -3.74 9.90 -10.36
CA VAL A 158 -3.48 8.50 -10.71
C VAL A 158 -1.98 8.29 -10.74
N PHE A 159 -1.54 7.15 -10.22
CA PHE A 159 -0.13 6.77 -10.15
C PHE A 159 0.12 5.65 -11.17
N PRO A 160 0.82 5.90 -12.28
CA PRO A 160 1.16 4.86 -13.25
C PRO A 160 1.87 3.67 -12.60
N LEU A 161 1.35 2.46 -12.76
CA LEU A 161 1.88 1.27 -12.09
C LEU A 161 3.29 0.87 -12.57
N LYS A 162 3.67 1.23 -13.79
CA LYS A 162 4.97 0.85 -14.38
C LYS A 162 6.17 1.44 -13.62
N GLN A 163 5.97 2.49 -12.82
CA GLN A 163 7.04 3.06 -12.00
C GLN A 163 7.29 2.34 -10.67
N PHE A 164 6.60 1.23 -10.41
CA PHE A 164 6.74 0.49 -9.16
C PHE A 164 7.47 -0.83 -9.35
N VAL A 165 8.40 -1.11 -8.44
CA VAL A 165 9.03 -2.42 -8.22
C VAL A 165 8.59 -2.91 -6.84
N ASP A 166 7.93 -4.05 -6.75
CA ASP A 166 7.42 -4.63 -5.49
C ASP A 166 6.64 -3.62 -4.62
N ALA A 167 5.76 -2.84 -5.26
CA ALA A 167 4.94 -1.79 -4.64
C ALA A 167 5.73 -0.60 -4.03
N ARG A 168 7.02 -0.48 -4.33
CA ARG A 168 7.83 0.72 -4.04
C ARG A 168 8.10 1.50 -5.32
N PRO A 169 8.21 2.82 -5.27
CA PRO A 169 8.65 3.60 -6.41
C PRO A 169 10.02 3.11 -6.85
N ALA A 170 10.25 3.04 -8.15
CA ALA A 170 11.53 2.65 -8.67
C ALA A 170 12.57 3.73 -8.32
N ASP A 171 13.80 3.30 -7.96
CA ASP A 171 14.82 4.19 -7.40
C ASP A 171 15.13 5.37 -8.34
N GLY A 172 15.34 6.55 -7.77
CA GLY A 172 15.62 7.78 -8.53
C GLY A 172 14.40 8.49 -9.13
N THR A 173 13.18 7.95 -8.98
CA THR A 173 11.95 8.62 -9.43
C THR A 173 11.81 10.03 -8.83
N ALA A 174 12.12 10.21 -7.54
CA ALA A 174 12.11 11.51 -6.88
C ALA A 174 13.11 12.52 -7.47
N GLU A 175 14.32 12.05 -7.80
CA GLU A 175 15.37 12.88 -8.41
C GLU A 175 14.92 13.37 -9.80
N LEU A 176 14.29 12.49 -10.58
CA LEU A 176 13.75 12.83 -11.89
C LEU A 176 12.59 13.83 -11.79
N ILE A 177 11.67 13.65 -10.84
CA ILE A 177 10.58 14.62 -10.61
C ILE A 177 11.17 16.01 -10.30
N ALA A 178 12.19 16.07 -9.44
CA ALA A 178 12.85 17.33 -9.09
C ALA A 178 13.58 17.96 -10.29
N MET A 179 14.22 17.16 -11.15
CA MET A 179 14.91 17.66 -12.35
C MET A 179 13.96 18.28 -13.37
N PHE A 180 12.83 17.63 -13.65
CA PHE A 180 11.87 18.10 -14.65
C PHE A 180 10.90 19.16 -14.11
N GLY A 181 10.69 19.23 -12.79
CA GLY A 181 9.80 20.18 -12.14
C GLY A 181 8.30 19.97 -12.42
N ASP A 182 7.95 19.05 -13.33
CA ASP A 182 6.58 18.71 -13.69
C ASP A 182 6.42 17.18 -13.87
N HIS A 183 5.41 16.62 -13.21
CA HIS A 183 5.17 15.17 -13.20
C HIS A 183 4.78 14.63 -14.59
N ARG A 184 4.10 15.43 -15.41
CA ARG A 184 3.65 15.00 -16.74
C ARG A 184 4.81 15.00 -17.73
N LEU A 185 5.69 16.00 -17.66
CA LEU A 185 6.94 16.05 -18.43
C LEU A 185 7.86 14.89 -18.05
N ALA A 186 8.14 14.71 -16.76
CA ALA A 186 8.93 13.58 -16.26
C ALA A 186 8.37 12.23 -16.74
N TRP A 187 7.05 12.04 -16.68
CA TRP A 187 6.40 10.81 -17.15
C TRP A 187 6.53 10.60 -18.65
N LYS A 188 6.31 11.67 -19.44
CA LYS A 188 6.41 11.63 -20.89
C LYS A 188 7.83 11.26 -21.31
N TRP A 189 8.83 11.89 -20.70
CA TRP A 189 10.23 11.56 -20.94
C TRP A 189 10.57 10.11 -20.56
N LEU A 190 10.19 9.66 -19.36
CA LEU A 190 10.41 8.29 -18.89
C LEU A 190 9.84 7.21 -19.82
N MET A 191 8.71 7.50 -20.47
CA MET A 191 8.05 6.58 -21.39
C MET A 191 8.58 6.65 -22.83
N THR A 192 9.39 7.66 -23.16
CA THR A 192 9.88 7.90 -24.52
C THR A 192 11.26 7.25 -24.72
N PRO A 193 11.40 6.30 -25.66
CA PRO A 193 12.71 5.75 -26.04
C PRO A 193 13.73 6.83 -26.35
N THR A 194 14.98 6.62 -25.94
CA THR A 194 16.07 7.56 -26.20
C THR A 194 17.32 6.83 -26.69
N ASP A 195 18.00 7.39 -27.69
CA ASP A 195 19.26 6.87 -28.21
C ASP A 195 20.35 6.83 -27.13
N LYS A 196 20.27 7.72 -26.13
CA LYS A 196 21.19 7.76 -25.00
C LYS A 196 21.13 6.50 -24.13
N LEU A 197 20.02 5.76 -24.18
CA LEU A 197 19.82 4.51 -23.46
C LEU A 197 19.67 3.31 -24.43
N GLY A 198 20.31 3.40 -25.60
CA GLY A 198 20.32 2.34 -26.60
C GLY A 198 18.95 2.09 -27.23
N GLY A 199 18.09 3.12 -27.30
CA GLY A 199 16.73 3.00 -27.82
C GLY A 199 15.73 2.40 -26.83
N ASN A 200 16.12 2.17 -25.58
CA ASN A 200 15.19 1.78 -24.52
C ASN A 200 14.48 3.01 -23.94
N SER A 201 13.30 2.79 -23.36
CA SER A 201 12.65 3.83 -22.55
C SER A 201 13.41 3.99 -21.22
N PRO A 202 13.57 5.23 -20.71
CA PRO A 202 14.21 5.44 -19.42
C PRO A 202 13.52 4.69 -18.27
N ILE A 203 12.19 4.51 -18.31
CA ILE A 203 11.51 3.72 -17.29
C ILE A 203 11.92 2.25 -17.30
N ASP A 204 12.07 1.63 -18.47
CA ASP A 204 12.49 0.23 -18.56
C ASP A 204 13.95 0.06 -18.10
N THR A 205 14.78 1.05 -18.39
CA THR A 205 16.19 1.11 -17.97
C THR A 205 16.32 1.29 -16.46
N LEU A 206 15.46 2.13 -15.87
CA LEU A 206 15.40 2.34 -14.43
C LEU A 206 14.92 1.08 -13.70
N LEU A 207 13.91 0.38 -14.25
CA LEU A 207 13.44 -0.91 -13.72
C LEU A 207 14.47 -2.04 -13.85
N ALA A 208 15.42 -1.94 -14.80
CA ALA A 208 16.53 -2.87 -14.94
C ALA A 208 17.69 -2.60 -13.94
N GLY A 209 17.58 -1.55 -13.12
CA GLY A 209 18.55 -1.23 -12.06
C GLY A 209 19.69 -0.29 -12.49
N THR A 210 19.64 0.29 -13.69
CA THR A 210 20.68 1.19 -14.22
C THR A 210 20.31 2.67 -14.03
N LEU A 211 20.23 3.11 -12.77
CA LEU A 211 19.82 4.48 -12.42
C LEU A 211 20.80 5.56 -12.93
N ALA A 212 22.10 5.31 -12.81
CA ALA A 212 23.12 6.30 -13.15
C ALA A 212 23.02 6.78 -14.62
N ASP A 213 22.77 5.85 -15.55
CA ASP A 213 22.62 6.13 -16.97
C ASP A 213 21.34 6.95 -17.24
N VAL A 214 20.25 6.62 -16.54
CA VAL A 214 18.98 7.35 -16.65
C VAL A 214 19.13 8.78 -16.14
N VAL A 215 19.79 8.99 -14.99
CA VAL A 215 20.06 10.33 -14.44
C VAL A 215 20.95 11.14 -15.37
N ALA A 216 22.00 10.53 -15.95
CA ALA A 216 22.86 11.21 -16.92
C ALA A 216 22.08 11.63 -18.19
N ALA A 217 21.24 10.74 -18.72
CA ALA A 217 20.39 11.04 -19.87
C ALA A 217 19.34 12.13 -19.55
N ALA A 218 18.78 12.14 -18.33
CA ALA A 218 17.81 13.13 -17.88
C ALA A 218 18.43 14.54 -17.80
N ARG A 219 19.64 14.67 -17.24
CA ARG A 219 20.35 15.95 -17.16
C ARG A 219 20.55 16.57 -18.54
N LEU A 220 21.00 15.76 -19.50
CA LEU A 220 21.14 16.21 -20.89
C LEU A 220 19.79 16.61 -21.50
N ALA A 221 18.71 15.88 -21.21
CA ALA A 221 17.38 16.20 -21.74
C ALA A 221 16.86 17.55 -21.22
N VAL A 222 17.00 17.81 -19.91
CA VAL A 222 16.57 19.08 -19.29
C VAL A 222 17.38 20.27 -19.82
N GLU A 223 18.66 20.10 -20.11
CA GLU A 223 19.51 21.16 -20.70
C GLU A 223 19.12 21.51 -22.15
N HIS A 224 18.68 20.52 -22.95
CA HIS A 224 18.49 20.69 -24.39
C HIS A 224 17.03 20.90 -24.80
N ALA A 225 16.05 20.60 -23.95
CA ALA A 225 14.64 20.76 -24.26
C ALA A 225 13.77 20.92 -22.99
N PRO A 226 13.47 22.17 -22.56
CA PRO A 226 12.71 22.43 -21.34
C PRO A 226 11.23 21.99 -21.40
N ASP A 227 10.71 21.64 -22.59
CA ASP A 227 9.31 21.26 -22.82
C ASP A 227 9.08 19.75 -23.08
N VAL A 228 10.08 18.89 -22.83
CA VAL A 228 9.95 17.43 -23.00
C VAL A 228 9.28 16.77 -21.81
#